data_AF-A0A9D6S3T1-F1
#
_entry.id   AF-A0A9D6S3T1-F1
#
_cell.length_a   1.000
_cell.length_b   1.000
_cell.length_c   1.000
_cell.angle_alpha   90.00
_cell.angle_beta   90.00
_cell.angle_gamma   90.00
#
_symmetry.space_group_name_H-M   'P 1'
#
loop_
_entity.id
_entity.type
_entity.pdbx_description
1 polymer ?
#
loop_
_entity_poly.entity_id
_entity_poly.type
_entity_poly.pdbx_seq_one_letter_code
_entity_poly.pdbx_strand_id
1 'polypeptide(L)'
;MIPIRDNIPSRRPAVITKTLLLVTTGVFLYQLTQHATGFRCGGNFLRLGTFDANFALIPALFPDRPLTALTAIFLHGSLWHLVSNMLFLWIFG
;
A
#
# COMPACT_ATOMS: atom_id res chain seq x y z
N MET A 1 -0.95 -3.13 25.95
CA MET A 1 -0.07 -4.29 25.66
C MET A 1 0.08 -4.41 24.15
N ILE A 2 1.29 -4.60 23.64
CA ILE A 2 1.50 -4.92 22.22
C ILE A 2 1.40 -6.46 22.12
N PRO A 3 0.42 -7.01 21.39
CA PRO A 3 0.35 -8.46 21.18
C PRO A 3 1.47 -8.88 20.23
N ILE A 4 2.55 -9.45 20.78
CA ILE A 4 3.73 -9.87 19.99
C ILE A 4 3.57 -11.30 19.46
N ARG A 5 2.84 -12.16 20.17
CA ARG A 5 2.62 -13.56 19.80
C ARG A 5 1.49 -14.19 20.62
N ASP A 6 0.76 -15.14 20.03
CA ASP A 6 -0.10 -16.06 20.78
C ASP A 6 0.59 -17.41 21.05
N ASN A 7 -0.02 -18.26 21.88
CA ASN A 7 0.47 -19.63 22.12
C ASN A 7 -0.22 -20.68 21.22
N ILE A 8 -1.03 -20.24 20.27
CA ILE A 8 -1.85 -21.13 19.44
C ILE A 8 -0.99 -21.54 18.23
N PRO A 9 -0.65 -22.83 18.09
CA PRO A 9 0.20 -23.26 16.99
C PRO A 9 -0.52 -23.10 15.65
N SER A 10 0.02 -22.26 14.77
CA SER A 10 -0.46 -22.13 13.40
C SER A 10 -0.16 -23.42 12.62
N ARG A 11 -1.21 -24.05 12.10
CA ARG A 11 -1.12 -25.34 11.37
C ARG A 11 -0.94 -25.17 9.86
N ARG A 12 -0.98 -23.94 9.34
CA ARG A 12 -0.90 -23.66 7.91
C ARG A 12 0.11 -22.53 7.65
N PRO A 13 0.92 -22.61 6.60
CA PRO A 13 1.77 -21.49 6.20
C PRO A 13 0.88 -20.29 5.81
N ALA A 14 1.24 -19.10 6.28
CA ALA A 14 0.56 -17.84 5.97
C ALA A 14 0.88 -17.37 4.53
N VAL A 15 0.48 -18.15 3.53
CA VAL A 15 0.80 -17.88 2.11
C VAL A 15 0.18 -16.56 1.66
N ILE A 16 -1.10 -16.32 1.97
CA ILE A 16 -1.82 -15.11 1.55
C ILE A 16 -1.16 -13.87 2.16
N THR A 17 -0.90 -13.86 3.48
CA THR A 17 -0.23 -12.76 4.18
C THR A 17 1.13 -12.44 3.55
N LYS A 18 1.94 -13.47 3.28
CA LYS A 18 3.24 -13.31 2.62
C LYS A 18 3.11 -12.76 1.20
N THR A 19 2.14 -13.24 0.42
CA THR A 19 1.88 -12.74 -0.94
C THR A 19 1.43 -11.28 -0.90
N LEU A 20 0.51 -10.92 -0.02
CA LEU A 20 0.05 -9.54 0.14
C LEU A 20 1.21 -8.63 0.53
N LEU A 21 2.05 -9.02 1.49
CA LEU A 21 3.22 -8.26 1.92
C LEU A 21 4.23 -8.05 0.77
N LEU A 22 4.49 -9.07 -0.03
CA LEU A 22 5.36 -8.97 -1.20
C LEU A 22 4.78 -8.04 -2.27
N VAL A 23 3.48 -8.18 -2.58
CA VAL A 23 2.82 -7.37 -3.61
C VAL A 23 2.73 -5.90 -3.20
N THR A 24 2.26 -5.59 -1.98
CA THR A 24 2.16 -4.21 -1.48
C THR A 24 3.53 -3.53 -1.42
N THR A 25 4.56 -4.25 -0.95
CA THR A 25 5.93 -3.74 -0.92
C THR A 25 6.46 -3.51 -2.33
N GLY A 26 6.24 -4.45 -3.26
CA GLY A 26 6.65 -4.31 -4.66
C GLY A 26 6.00 -3.12 -5.36
N VAL A 27 4.70 -2.92 -5.15
CA VAL A 27 3.96 -1.75 -5.66
C VAL A 27 4.55 -0.46 -5.12
N PHE A 28 4.85 -0.38 -3.82
CA PHE A 28 5.47 0.81 -3.24
C PHE A 28 6.88 1.08 -3.79
N LEU A 29 7.71 0.05 -3.97
CA LEU A 29 9.03 0.21 -4.59
C LEU A 29 8.90 0.72 -6.02
N TYR A 30 7.95 0.20 -6.80
CA TYR A 30 7.67 0.72 -8.14
C TYR A 30 7.20 2.17 -8.09
N GLN A 31 6.31 2.52 -7.16
CA GLN A 31 5.84 3.89 -6.95
C GLN A 31 7.00 4.86 -6.67
N LEU A 32 7.99 4.45 -5.86
CA LEU A 32 9.20 5.25 -5.61
C LEU A 32 9.99 5.54 -6.90
N THR A 33 10.06 4.59 -7.85
CA THR A 33 10.73 4.83 -9.15
C THR A 33 9.98 5.85 -10.01
N GLN A 34 8.65 5.84 -9.95
CA GLN A 34 7.79 6.80 -10.68
C GLN A 34 7.86 8.19 -10.04
N HIS A 35 7.98 8.24 -8.72
CA HIS A 35 8.18 9.49 -7.99
C HIS A 35 9.56 10.08 -8.25
N ALA A 36 10.62 9.26 -8.31
CA ALA A 36 11.98 9.72 -8.60
C ALA A 36 12.14 10.29 -10.03
N THR A 37 11.38 9.78 -11.00
CA THR A 37 11.38 10.25 -12.39
C THR A 37 10.43 11.44 -12.63
N GLY A 38 9.51 11.71 -11.71
CA GLY A 38 8.51 12.79 -11.78
C GLY A 38 8.59 13.83 -10.65
N PHE A 39 9.63 13.81 -9.80
CA PHE A 39 9.70 14.61 -8.58
C PHE A 39 9.82 16.10 -8.89
N ARG A 40 8.69 16.83 -8.85
CA ARG A 40 8.70 18.22 -8.45
C ARG A 40 8.55 18.26 -6.93
N CYS A 41 9.63 18.60 -6.23
CA CYS A 41 9.62 18.92 -4.80
C CYS A 41 8.49 19.92 -4.52
N GLY A 42 7.51 19.51 -3.72
CA GLY A 42 6.46 20.41 -3.23
C GLY A 42 5.44 19.60 -2.46
N GLY A 43 5.34 19.84 -1.16
CA GLY A 43 4.48 19.14 -0.20
C GLY A 43 2.97 19.31 -0.40
N ASN A 44 2.51 19.37 -1.64
CA ASN A 44 1.09 19.44 -1.98
C ASN A 44 0.64 18.08 -2.52
N PHE A 45 -0.22 17.42 -1.75
CA PHE A 45 -1.04 16.26 -2.15
C PHE A 45 -1.76 16.42 -3.50
N LEU A 46 -1.84 17.64 -4.04
CA LEU A 46 -2.55 18.01 -5.27
C LEU A 46 -1.76 17.80 -6.57
N ARG A 47 -0.51 17.35 -6.52
CA ARG A 47 0.25 16.94 -7.71
C ARG A 47 0.47 15.42 -7.66
N LEU A 48 -0.61 14.65 -7.67
CA LEU A 48 -0.51 13.20 -7.88
C LEU A 48 0.32 12.98 -9.14
N GLY A 49 1.39 12.19 -9.04
CA GLY A 49 2.10 11.72 -10.23
C GLY A 49 1.12 11.01 -11.16
N THR A 50 1.45 10.91 -12.45
CA THR A 50 0.61 10.19 -13.41
C THR A 50 0.29 8.76 -12.94
N PHE A 51 1.21 8.12 -12.24
CA PHE A 51 0.99 6.82 -11.59
C PHE A 51 -0.12 6.89 -10.52
N ASP A 52 0.02 7.75 -9.52
CA ASP A 52 -0.95 7.83 -8.42
C ASP A 52 -2.34 8.25 -8.93
N ALA A 53 -2.41 9.16 -9.91
CA ALA A 53 -3.69 9.60 -10.48
C ALA A 53 -4.46 8.48 -11.21
N ASN A 54 -3.78 7.40 -11.63
CA ASN A 54 -4.41 6.27 -12.29
C ASN A 54 -4.87 5.18 -11.31
N PHE A 55 -4.22 5.05 -10.16
CA PHE A 55 -4.47 3.95 -9.22
C PHE A 55 -5.04 4.38 -7.87
N ALA A 56 -4.98 5.67 -7.52
CA ALA A 56 -5.58 6.21 -6.32
C ALA A 56 -7.09 6.39 -6.49
N LEU A 57 -7.82 6.18 -5.40
CA LEU A 57 -9.25 6.41 -5.35
C LEU A 57 -9.51 7.92 -5.29
N ILE A 58 -10.02 8.47 -6.39
CA ILE A 58 -10.47 9.86 -6.47
C ILE A 58 -12.00 9.83 -6.56
N PRO A 59 -12.74 10.28 -5.52
CA PRO A 59 -14.20 10.16 -5.49
C PRO A 59 -14.91 10.74 -6.71
N ALA A 60 -14.39 11.84 -7.26
CA ALA A 60 -14.94 12.47 -8.46
C ALA A 60 -14.80 11.61 -9.73
N LEU A 61 -13.84 10.69 -9.78
CA LEU A 61 -13.59 9.79 -10.92
C LEU A 61 -14.07 8.36 -10.67
N PHE A 62 -14.64 8.08 -9.49
CA PHE A 62 -15.05 6.73 -9.11
C PHE A 62 -16.06 6.09 -10.07
N PRO A 63 -17.10 6.79 -10.57
CA PRO A 63 -18.04 6.20 -11.53
C PRO A 63 -17.35 5.68 -12.80
N ASP A 64 -16.33 6.40 -13.29
CA ASP A 64 -15.59 6.05 -14.50
C ASP A 64 -14.43 5.07 -14.23
N ARG A 65 -13.93 5.03 -12.99
CA ARG A 65 -12.76 4.24 -12.57
C ARG A 65 -13.01 3.46 -11.28
N PRO A 66 -14.03 2.59 -11.21
CA PRO A 66 -14.41 1.93 -9.97
C PRO A 66 -13.32 0.99 -9.43
N LEU A 67 -12.46 0.45 -10.31
CA LEU A 67 -11.33 -0.40 -9.93
C LEU A 67 -10.32 0.32 -9.02
N THR A 68 -10.31 1.65 -9.01
CA THR A 68 -9.43 2.41 -8.11
C THR A 68 -9.73 2.17 -6.63
N ALA A 69 -10.96 1.76 -6.28
CA ALA A 69 -11.28 1.35 -4.91
C ALA A 69 -10.50 0.10 -4.47
N LEU A 70 -10.15 -0.78 -5.40
CA LEU A 70 -9.33 -1.96 -5.11
C LEU A 70 -7.83 -1.61 -5.18
N THR A 71 -7.40 -0.92 -6.23
CA THR A 71 -5.96 -0.64 -6.42
C THR A 71 -5.41 0.32 -5.36
N ALA A 72 -6.24 1.24 -4.85
CA ALA A 72 -5.82 2.18 -3.80
C ALA A 72 -5.39 1.50 -2.49
N ILE A 73 -5.85 0.27 -2.23
CA ILE A 73 -5.46 -0.51 -1.03
C ILE A 73 -3.96 -0.86 -1.05
N PHE A 74 -3.34 -0.92 -2.23
CA PHE A 74 -1.91 -1.25 -2.38
C PHE A 74 -1.00 -0.01 -2.37
N LEU A 75 -1.55 1.20 -2.51
CA LEU A 75 -0.78 2.43 -2.56
C LEU A 75 -0.42 2.92 -1.15
N HIS A 76 0.78 3.47 -1.01
CA HIS A 76 1.24 4.03 0.27
C HIS A 76 1.89 5.40 0.05
N GLY A 77 1.49 6.40 0.83
CA GLY A 77 1.99 7.77 0.68
C GLY A 77 3.39 8.03 1.26
N SER A 78 3.92 7.12 2.10
CA SER A 78 5.25 7.27 2.69
C SER A 78 5.79 5.92 3.18
N LEU A 79 7.10 5.85 3.43
CA LEU A 79 7.74 4.66 3.98
C LEU A 79 7.18 4.29 5.36
N TRP A 80 6.93 5.28 6.22
CA TRP A 80 6.35 5.04 7.54
C TRP A 80 4.92 4.51 7.47
N HIS A 81 4.13 4.96 6.50
CA HIS A 81 2.80 4.41 6.25
C HIS A 81 2.86 2.95 5.79
N LEU A 82 3.81 2.59 4.92
CA LEU A 82 4.02 1.19 4.52
C LEU A 82 4.41 0.32 5.71
N VAL A 83 5.45 0.73 6.45
CA VAL A 83 6.00 -0.07 7.55
C VAL A 83 4.96 -0.33 8.63
N SER A 84 4.15 0.67 9.00
CA SER A 84 3.10 0.47 9.99
C SER A 84 2.05 -0.53 9.49
N ASN A 85 1.56 -0.40 8.26
CA ASN A 85 0.58 -1.34 7.68
C ASN A 85 1.15 -2.77 7.56
N MET A 86 2.40 -2.92 7.12
CA MET A 86 3.03 -4.25 6.99
C MET A 86 3.23 -4.91 8.35
N LEU A 87 3.54 -4.13 9.40
CA LEU A 87 3.61 -4.64 10.77
C LEU A 87 2.24 -5.17 11.23
N PHE A 88 1.15 -4.43 10.98
CA PHE A 88 -0.20 -4.90 11.29
C PHE A 88 -0.56 -6.16 10.52
N LEU A 89 -0.31 -6.20 9.21
CA LEU A 89 -0.59 -7.36 8.37
C LEU A 89 0.23 -8.58 8.81
N TRP A 90 1.49 -8.40 9.21
CA TRP A 90 2.34 -9.49 9.70
C TRP A 90 1.88 -10.07 11.04
N ILE A 91 1.37 -9.22 11.94
CA ILE A 91 0.92 -9.64 13.27
C ILE A 91 -0.49 -10.26 13.21
N PHE A 92 -1.40 -9.70 12.41
CA PHE A 92 -2.83 -10.02 12.45
C PHE A 92 -3.38 -10.71 11.20
N GLY A 93 -2.60 -10.84 10.12
CA GLY A 93 -3.03 -11.48 8.86
C GLY A 93 -2.68 -12.95 8.78
#